data_AF-A0A7Y5L6R5-F1
#
_entry.id   AF-A0A7Y5L6R5-F1
#
_cell.length_a   1.000
_cell.length_b   1.000
_cell.length_c   1.000
_cell.angle_alpha   90.00
_cell.angle_beta   90.00
_cell.angle_gamma   90.00
#
_symmetry.space_group_name_H-M   'P 1'
#
loop_
_entity.id
_entity.type
_entity.pdbx_description
1 polymer ?
#
loop_
_entity_poly.entity_id
_entity_poly.type
_entity_poly.pdbx_seq_one_letter_code
_entity_poly.pdbx_strand_id
1 'polypeptide(L)' 'MNSSWLLYGANGYTGKITARLAVERGFRPILAGRNAFAIPTLAHELGLEFRIFDLK' A
#
# COMPACT_ATOMS: atom_id res chain seq x y z
N MET A 1 17.06 -2.43 -3.07
CA MET A 1 16.42 -1.91 -4.31
C MET A 1 15.29 -0.99 -3.88
N ASN A 2 15.42 0.32 -4.09
CA ASN A 2 14.44 1.32 -3.66
C ASN A 2 13.56 1.73 -4.85
N SER A 3 12.87 0.76 -5.44
CA SER A 3 11.87 1.04 -6.47
C SER A 3 10.59 1.47 -5.77
N SER A 4 10.40 2.77 -5.59
CA SER A 4 9.14 3.31 -5.08
C SER A 4 8.11 3.28 -6.20
N TRP A 5 7.13 2.38 -6.07
CA TRP A 5 5.99 2.26 -6.97
C TRP A 5 4.71 2.29 -6.14
N LEU A 6 3.60 2.62 -6.79
CA LEU A 6 2.31 2.76 -6.14
C LEU A 6 1.53 1.44 -6.21
N LEU A 7 1.01 0.97 -5.07
CA LEU A 7 0.05 -0.12 -5.02
C LEU A 7 -1.36 0.44 -4.83
N TYR A 8 -2.08 0.66 -5.93
CA TYR A 8 -3.49 1.08 -5.86
C TYR A 8 -4.41 -0.12 -5.62
N GLY A 9 -5.36 0.03 -4.70
CA GLY A 9 -6.20 -1.08 -4.22
C GLY A 9 -5.55 -1.89 -3.10
N ALA A 10 -4.61 -1.29 -2.36
CA ALA A 10 -3.83 -1.98 -1.32
C ALA A 10 -4.69 -2.58 -0.19
N ASN A 11 -5.90 -2.05 0.06
CA ASN A 11 -6.82 -2.58 1.07
C ASN A 11 -7.73 -3.72 0.57
N GLY A 12 -7.64 -4.13 -0.71
CA GLY A 12 -8.30 -5.32 -1.24
C GLY A 12 -7.66 -6.63 -0.77
N TYR A 13 -8.26 -7.77 -1.08
CA TYR A 13 -7.74 -9.08 -0.67
C TYR A 13 -6.31 -9.33 -1.19
N THR A 14 -6.13 -9.29 -2.51
CA THR A 14 -4.82 -9.44 -3.14
C THR A 14 -3.88 -8.29 -2.77
N GLY A 15 -4.36 -7.05 -2.74
CA GLY A 15 -3.56 -5.88 -2.40
C GLY A 15 -2.89 -5.99 -1.03
N LYS A 16 -3.61 -6.49 -0.01
CA LYS A 16 -3.06 -6.73 1.32
C LYS A 16 -1.94 -7.76 1.31
N ILE A 17 -2.12 -8.87 0.59
CA ILE A 17 -1.10 -9.92 0.45
C ILE A 17 0.11 -9.37 -0.29
N THR A 18 -0.09 -8.66 -1.40
CA THR A 18 0.97 -8.04 -2.19
C THR A 18 1.78 -7.02 -1.37
N ALA A 19 1.13 -6.16 -0.59
CA ALA A 19 1.80 -5.17 0.26
C ALA A 19 2.72 -5.82 1.30
N ARG A 20 2.22 -6.85 2.00
CA ARG A 20 3.01 -7.61 2.99
C ARG A 20 4.19 -8.32 2.33
N LEU A 21 3.94 -9.00 1.23
CA LEU A 21 4.97 -9.72 0.47
C LEU A 21 6.05 -8.81 -0.11
N ALA A 22 5.67 -7.61 -0.53
CA ALA A 22 6.58 -6.57 -1.01
C ALA A 22 7.52 -6.12 0.12
N VAL A 23 6.97 -5.84 1.31
CA VAL A 23 7.75 -5.48 2.50
C VAL A 23 8.69 -6.59 2.93
N GLU A 24 8.23 -7.84 2.96
CA GLU A 24 9.06 -9.01 3.27
C GLU A 24 10.24 -9.16 2.30
N ARG A 25 10.05 -8.78 1.02
CA ARG A 25 11.09 -8.77 -0.01
C ARG A 25 11.95 -7.50 -0.02
N GLY A 26 11.76 -6.60 0.95
CA GLY A 26 12.53 -5.36 1.07
C GLY A 26 12.08 -4.22 0.16
N PHE A 27 10.93 -4.35 -0.51
CA PHE A 27 10.32 -3.25 -1.25
C PHE A 27 9.57 -2.31 -0.31
N ARG A 28 9.50 -1.04 -0.71
CA ARG A 28 8.78 0.02 0.01
C ARG A 28 7.80 0.73 -0.94
N PRO A 29 6.71 0.06 -1.37
CA PRO A 29 5.72 0.70 -2.21
C PRO A 29 4.91 1.74 -1.44
N ILE A 30 4.34 2.71 -2.14
CA ILE A 30 3.35 3.64 -1.60
C ILE A 30 1.97 2.99 -1.71
N LEU A 31 1.26 2.83 -0.60
CA LEU A 31 -0.09 2.23 -0.59
C LEU A 31 -1.13 3.26 -1.01
N ALA A 32 -2.00 2.91 -1.96
CA ALA A 32 -3.02 3.81 -2.43
C ALA A 32 -4.40 3.18 -2.56
N GLY A 33 -5.42 4.02 -2.45
CA GLY A 33 -6.81 3.64 -2.63
C GLY A 33 -7.76 4.71 -2.13
N ARG A 34 -9.06 4.39 -2.17
CA ARG A 34 -10.15 5.32 -1.86
C ARG A 34 -10.55 5.36 -0.40
N ASN A 35 -10.23 4.29 0.33
CA ASN A 35 -10.66 4.16 1.72
C ASN A 35 -9.68 4.88 2.64
N ALA A 36 -10.09 6.06 3.11
CA ALA A 36 -9.32 6.93 3.98
C ALA A 36 -9.04 6.34 5.39
N PHE A 37 -9.63 5.20 5.73
CA PHE A 37 -9.36 4.50 6.99
C PHE A 37 -8.48 3.27 6.77
N ALA A 38 -8.88 2.38 5.86
CA ALA A 38 -8.21 1.09 5.67
C ALA A 38 -6.81 1.22 5.06
N ILE A 39 -6.58 2.23 4.21
CA ILE A 39 -5.27 2.43 3.57
C ILE A 39 -4.23 2.96 4.58
N PRO A 40 -4.50 4.04 5.36
CA PRO A 40 -3.55 4.49 6.37
C PRO A 40 -3.28 3.42 7.44
N THR A 41 -4.31 2.70 7.91
CA THR A 41 -4.12 1.62 8.88
C THR A 41 -3.12 0.58 8.36
N LEU A 42 -3.31 0.07 7.15
CA LEU A 42 -2.38 -0.90 6.56
C LEU A 42 -0.98 -0.32 6.33
N ALA A 43 -0.88 0.95 5.93
CA ALA A 43 0.40 1.62 5.73
C ALA A 43 1.17 1.79 7.04
N HIS A 44 0.49 2.18 8.12
CA HIS A 44 1.07 2.26 9.46
C HIS A 44 1.52 0.89 9.98
N GLU A 45 0.72 -0.16 9.81
CA GLU A 45 1.11 -1.53 10.16
C GLU A 45 2.40 -1.98 9.46
N LEU A 46 2.60 -1.54 8.21
CA LEU A 46 3.71 -1.98 7.36
C LEU A 46 4.90 -1.00 7.30
N GLY A 47 4.78 0.16 7.97
CA GLY A 47 5.77 1.22 7.90
C GLY A 47 5.95 1.78 6.48
N LEU A 48 4.86 1.94 5.74
CA LEU A 48 4.82 2.43 4.37
C LEU A 48 4.19 3.82 4.27
N GLU A 49 4.56 4.56 3.24
CA GLU A 49 3.84 5.76 2.82
C GLU A 49 2.48 5.40 2.21
N PHE A 50 1.53 6.34 2.25
CA PHE A 50 0.24 6.15 1.61
C PHE A 50 -0.29 7.40 0.89
N ARG A 51 -1.21 7.18 -0.05
CA ARG A 51 -1.93 8.24 -0.77
C ARG A 51 -3.40 7.86 -0.92
N ILE A 52 -4.30 8.75 -0.50
CA ILE A 52 -5.74 8.56 -0.66
C ILE A 52 -6.23 9.38 -1.83
N PHE A 53 -6.77 8.73 -2.85
CA PHE A 53 -7.35 9.37 -4.02
C PHE A 53 -8.23 8.39 -4.80
N ASP A 54 -9.10 8.91 -5.66
CA ASP A 54 -9.85 8.14 -6.67
C ASP A 54 -9.20 8.29 -8.05
N LEU A 55 -9.51 7.39 -8.98
CA LEU A 55 -8.95 7.37 -10.35
C LEU A 55 -9.85 8.10 -11.36
N LYS A 56 -10.56 9.14 -10.94
CA LYS A 56 -11.42 9.97 -11.81
C LYS A 56 -10.97 11.41 -11.81
#